data_AF-A0A2U1AR88-F1
#
_entry.id   AF-A0A2U1AR88-F1
#
_cell.length_a   1.000
_cell.length_b   1.000
_cell.length_c   1.000
_cell.angle_alpha   90.00
_cell.angle_beta   90.00
_cell.angle_gamma   90.00
#
_symmetry.space_group_name_H-M   'P 1'
#
loop_
_entity.id
_entity.type
_entity.pdbx_description
1 polymer ?
#
loop_
_entity_poly.entity_id
_entity_poly.type
_entity_poly.pdbx_seq_one_letter_code
_entity_poly.pdbx_strand_id
1 'polypeptide(L)'
;MNENKLTLEVIWKDEHLIELRASASNGRYSGITEVYEVSNSLLKFAHELDGFPFNKDTVTHSCGEKDSYAFFKMDFYKIGPTGKCGVQITMEENVPTEYRKEEKDKLSMELILEPNAIDNFCKELKSLAEREDGVANLKGIGKYTSNIL
;
A
#
# COMPACT_ATOMS: atom_id res chain seq x y z
N MET A 1 -21.02 1.60 0.86
CA MET A 1 -19.90 1.94 1.77
C MET A 1 -18.65 1.37 1.14
N ASN A 2 -17.60 2.16 0.92
CA ASN A 2 -16.40 1.66 0.23
C ASN A 2 -15.69 0.62 1.09
N GLU A 3 -15.18 -0.43 0.46
CA GLU A 3 -14.44 -1.51 1.14
C GLU A 3 -13.12 -0.98 1.71
N ASN A 4 -12.75 -1.44 2.90
CA ASN A 4 -11.44 -1.17 3.48
C ASN A 4 -10.40 -2.00 2.74
N LYS A 5 -9.64 -1.40 1.83
CA LYS A 5 -8.66 -2.12 1.01
C LYS A 5 -7.55 -1.24 0.49
N LEU A 6 -6.43 -1.89 0.17
CA LEU A 6 -5.38 -1.39 -0.69
C LEU A 6 -5.22 -2.37 -1.87
N THR A 7 -5.06 -1.83 -3.07
CA THR A 7 -4.80 -2.59 -4.29
C THR A 7 -3.57 -1.99 -4.97
N LEU A 8 -2.61 -2.84 -5.33
CA LEU A 8 -1.49 -2.50 -6.21
C LEU A 8 -1.69 -3.25 -7.53
N GLU A 9 -1.71 -2.54 -8.65
CA GLU A 9 -1.90 -3.09 -9.98
C GLU A 9 -0.79 -2.61 -10.90
N VAL A 10 -0.17 -3.52 -11.66
CA VAL A 10 0.74 -3.13 -12.73
C VAL A 10 -0.11 -2.64 -13.90
N ILE A 11 0.01 -1.36 -14.25
CA ILE A 11 -0.74 -0.75 -15.35
C ILE A 11 0.10 -0.54 -16.60
N TRP A 12 1.42 -0.55 -16.46
CA TRP A 12 2.37 -0.43 -17.56
C TRP A 12 3.73 -1.03 -17.19
N LYS A 13 4.54 -1.41 -18.19
CA LYS A 13 5.93 -1.82 -18.01
C LYS A 13 6.80 -1.62 -19.25
N ASP A 14 8.11 -1.53 -19.04
CA ASP A 14 9.16 -1.68 -20.05
C ASP A 14 10.23 -2.70 -19.61
N GLU A 15 11.43 -2.64 -20.19
CA GLU A 15 12.54 -3.54 -19.89
C GLU A 15 13.19 -3.31 -18.50
N HIS A 16 12.84 -2.22 -17.81
CA HIS A 16 13.52 -1.76 -16.59
C HIS A 16 12.58 -1.42 -15.44
N LEU A 17 11.37 -0.94 -15.75
CA LEU A 17 10.43 -0.37 -14.79
C LEU A 17 9.01 -0.89 -15.02
N ILE A 18 8.28 -0.95 -13.93
CA ILE A 18 6.82 -1.11 -13.91
C ILE A 18 6.19 0.17 -13.38
N GLU A 19 5.00 0.49 -13.88
CA GLU A 19 4.14 1.52 -13.32
C GLU A 19 3.04 0.83 -12.51
N LEU A 20 2.96 1.18 -11.24
CA LEU A 20 1.97 0.67 -10.31
C LEU A 20 0.88 1.72 -10.08
N ARG A 21 -0.38 1.32 -10.26
CA ARG A 21 -1.51 2.02 -9.68
C ARG A 21 -1.75 1.54 -8.25
N ALA A 22 -1.55 2.42 -7.29
CA ALA A 22 -1.91 2.19 -5.90
C ALA A 22 -3.28 2.81 -5.60
N SER A 23 -4.28 1.99 -5.30
CA SER A 23 -5.64 2.45 -4.94
C SER A 23 -5.97 2.02 -3.52
N ALA A 24 -6.38 2.94 -2.66
CA ALA A 24 -6.70 2.64 -1.27
C ALA A 24 -7.99 3.29 -0.79
N SER A 25 -8.69 2.64 0.13
CA SER A 25 -9.79 3.22 0.90
C SER A 25 -9.86 2.61 2.30
N ASN A 26 -10.12 3.46 3.30
CA ASN A 26 -10.39 3.03 4.68
C ASN A 26 -11.88 3.18 5.07
N GLY A 27 -12.74 3.24 4.07
CA GLY A 27 -14.19 3.40 4.22
C GLY A 27 -14.65 4.84 4.48
N ARG A 28 -13.74 5.79 4.77
CA ARG A 28 -14.03 7.23 4.89
C ARG A 28 -13.29 8.06 3.85
N TYR A 29 -12.00 7.78 3.69
CA TYR A 29 -11.16 8.38 2.68
C TYR A 29 -10.81 7.35 1.61
N SER A 30 -10.49 7.83 0.42
CA SER A 30 -9.97 7.02 -0.67
C SER A 30 -9.08 7.87 -1.57
N GLY A 31 -8.10 7.23 -2.20
CA GLY A 31 -7.22 7.88 -3.15
C GLY A 31 -6.56 6.86 -4.08
N ILE A 32 -5.99 7.41 -5.14
CA ILE A 32 -5.24 6.69 -6.17
C ILE A 32 -3.97 7.50 -6.44
N THR A 33 -2.86 6.82 -6.68
CA THR A 33 -1.63 7.40 -7.25
C THR A 33 -0.99 6.38 -8.18
N GLU A 34 -0.24 6.86 -9.16
CA GLU A 34 0.48 6.05 -10.13
C GLU A 34 1.98 6.30 -9.95
N VAL A 35 2.75 5.25 -9.66
CA VAL A 35 4.16 5.34 -9.27
C VAL A 35 5.02 4.34 -10.02
N TYR A 36 6.20 4.77 -10.44
CA TYR A 36 7.21 3.87 -11.00
C TYR A 36 7.91 3.08 -9.90
N GLU A 37 8.20 1.83 -10.20
CA GLU A 37 8.89 0.90 -9.31
C GLU A 37 9.75 -0.10 -10.09
N VAL A 38 10.71 -0.73 -9.40
CA VAL A 38 11.52 -1.83 -9.92
C VAL A 38 11.05 -3.14 -9.26
N SER A 39 10.80 -4.16 -10.06
CA SER A 39 10.31 -5.48 -9.62
C SER A 39 11.13 -6.11 -8.48
N ASN A 40 12.46 -5.98 -8.53
CA ASN A 40 13.36 -6.45 -7.47
C ASN A 40 13.14 -5.75 -6.11
N SER A 41 12.73 -4.48 -6.12
CA SER A 41 12.40 -3.72 -4.90
C SER A 41 11.13 -4.29 -4.24
N LEU A 42 10.08 -4.53 -5.04
CA LEU A 42 8.85 -5.17 -4.56
C LEU A 42 9.10 -6.59 -4.05
N LEU A 43 9.92 -7.36 -4.75
CA LEU A 43 10.23 -8.73 -4.34
C LEU A 43 10.95 -8.76 -2.99
N LYS A 44 11.93 -7.86 -2.78
CA LYS A 44 12.59 -7.68 -1.48
C LYS A 44 11.58 -7.31 -0.39
N PHE A 45 10.70 -6.36 -0.66
CA PHE A 45 9.66 -5.99 0.29
C PHE A 45 8.72 -7.16 0.61
N ALA A 46 8.30 -7.94 -0.38
CA ALA A 46 7.47 -9.11 -0.15
C ALA A 46 8.18 -10.17 0.71
N HIS A 47 9.48 -10.38 0.52
CA HIS A 47 10.28 -11.21 1.41
C HIS A 47 10.39 -10.64 2.83
N GLU A 48 10.47 -9.31 2.97
CA GLU A 48 10.51 -8.68 4.27
C GLU A 48 9.17 -8.75 5.01
N LEU A 49 8.06 -8.73 4.30
CA LEU A 49 6.70 -8.83 4.81
C LEU A 49 6.31 -10.26 5.18
N ASP A 50 6.99 -11.26 4.60
CA ASP A 50 6.72 -12.68 4.82
C ASP A 50 6.82 -13.07 6.31
N GLY A 51 5.74 -13.66 6.84
CA GLY A 51 5.64 -14.03 8.25
C GLY A 51 5.47 -12.85 9.23
N PHE A 52 5.26 -11.62 8.75
CA PHE A 52 4.81 -10.53 9.60
C PHE A 52 3.41 -10.86 10.18
N PRO A 53 3.14 -10.63 11.48
CA PRO A 53 3.92 -9.84 12.43
C PRO A 53 4.92 -10.63 13.31
N PHE A 54 5.15 -11.92 13.12
CA PHE A 54 5.85 -12.73 14.15
C PHE A 54 7.29 -12.30 14.42
N ASN A 55 8.05 -11.89 13.40
CA ASN A 55 9.50 -11.66 13.51
C ASN A 55 9.92 -10.19 13.49
N LYS A 56 8.99 -9.25 13.28
CA LYS A 56 9.29 -7.83 13.08
C LYS A 56 8.20 -6.95 13.69
N ASP A 57 8.56 -5.81 14.24
CA ASP A 57 7.59 -4.84 14.78
C ASP A 57 7.03 -3.92 13.69
N THR A 58 7.85 -3.60 12.70
CA THR A 58 7.49 -2.78 11.55
C THR A 58 8.10 -3.31 10.25
N VAL A 59 7.43 -3.08 9.13
CA VAL A 59 7.96 -3.28 7.77
C VAL A 59 7.52 -2.11 6.91
N THR A 60 8.46 -1.48 6.20
CA THR A 60 8.20 -0.27 5.42
C THR A 60 8.61 -0.49 3.97
N HIS A 61 7.80 0.03 3.06
CA HIS A 61 8.14 0.12 1.65
C HIS A 61 7.64 1.42 1.05
N SER A 62 8.39 1.97 0.09
CA SER A 62 8.01 3.18 -0.63
C SER A 62 8.42 3.09 -2.09
N CYS A 63 7.55 3.61 -2.96
CA CYS A 63 7.74 3.73 -4.40
C CYS A 63 7.71 5.21 -4.79
N GLY A 64 8.44 5.58 -5.84
CA GLY A 64 8.62 6.97 -6.24
C GLY A 64 9.46 7.78 -5.24
N GLU A 65 9.43 9.10 -5.38
CA GLU A 65 10.21 10.02 -4.56
C GLU A 65 9.27 11.05 -3.91
N LYS A 66 9.40 11.21 -2.59
CA LYS A 66 8.58 12.14 -1.84
C LYS A 66 8.84 13.57 -2.31
N ASP A 67 7.77 14.35 -2.44
CA ASP A 67 7.82 15.73 -2.96
C ASP A 67 8.34 15.84 -4.42
N SER A 68 8.36 14.73 -5.18
CA SER A 68 8.79 14.66 -6.60
C SER A 68 7.61 14.59 -7.57
N TYR A 69 7.47 13.59 -8.45
CA TYR A 69 6.29 13.43 -9.32
C TYR A 69 5.13 12.78 -8.56
N ALA A 70 5.30 11.52 -8.18
CA ALA A 70 4.37 10.74 -7.39
C ALA A 70 5.11 9.99 -6.27
N PHE A 71 4.40 9.68 -5.19
CA PHE A 71 4.94 8.96 -4.05
C PHE A 71 3.90 8.03 -3.45
N PHE A 72 4.32 6.81 -3.13
CA PHE A 72 3.50 5.84 -2.40
C PHE A 72 4.32 5.22 -1.29
N LYS A 73 3.73 5.04 -0.11
CA LYS A 73 4.39 4.40 1.03
C LYS A 73 3.40 3.54 1.81
N MET A 74 3.89 2.38 2.24
CA MET A 74 3.24 1.50 3.21
C MET A 74 4.14 1.32 4.42
N ASP A 75 3.63 1.63 5.61
CA ASP A 75 4.28 1.34 6.89
C ASP A 75 3.41 0.35 7.67
N PHE A 76 3.80 -0.93 7.65
CA PHE A 76 3.16 -1.98 8.44
C PHE A 76 3.69 -1.94 9.87
N TYR A 77 2.79 -2.12 10.84
CA TYR A 77 3.13 -2.12 12.26
C TYR A 77 2.18 -3.00 13.08
N LYS A 78 2.64 -3.50 14.23
CA LYS A 78 1.84 -4.28 15.18
C LYS A 78 0.88 -3.40 15.97
N ILE A 79 -0.33 -3.89 16.21
CA ILE A 79 -1.31 -3.28 17.10
C ILE A 79 -1.47 -4.14 18.34
N GLY A 80 -0.62 -3.86 19.34
CA GLY A 80 -0.62 -4.56 20.62
C GLY A 80 -0.24 -6.05 20.50
N PRO A 81 -0.46 -6.83 21.58
CA PRO A 81 -0.03 -8.22 21.66
C PRO A 81 -0.97 -9.22 20.96
N THR A 82 -2.15 -8.77 20.52
CA THR A 82 -3.23 -9.65 20.03
C THR A 82 -3.09 -10.10 18.57
N GLY A 83 -1.98 -9.78 17.91
CA GLY A 83 -1.73 -10.15 16.51
C GLY A 83 -2.40 -9.25 15.47
N LYS A 84 -3.23 -8.29 15.89
CA LYS A 84 -3.74 -7.25 14.98
C LYS A 84 -2.59 -6.43 14.42
N CYS A 85 -2.72 -6.05 13.16
CA CYS A 85 -1.74 -5.24 12.45
C CYS A 85 -2.39 -4.00 11.88
N GLY A 86 -1.59 -2.97 11.64
CA GLY A 86 -1.99 -1.79 10.90
C GLY A 86 -1.04 -1.57 9.73
N VAL A 87 -1.53 -0.85 8.72
CA VAL A 87 -0.69 -0.25 7.69
C VAL A 87 -1.06 1.22 7.55
N GLN A 88 -0.08 2.09 7.70
CA GLN A 88 -0.21 3.49 7.31
C GLN A 88 0.15 3.59 5.82
N ILE A 89 -0.78 4.14 5.05
CA ILE A 89 -0.64 4.37 3.62
C ILE A 89 -0.45 5.86 3.41
N THR A 90 0.58 6.25 2.67
CA THR A 90 0.78 7.64 2.22
C THR A 90 0.87 7.68 0.70
N MET A 91 0.16 8.63 0.10
CA MET A 91 0.10 8.87 -1.33
C MET A 91 0.36 10.35 -1.59
N GLU A 92 1.15 10.65 -2.62
CA GLU A 92 1.28 11.99 -3.18
C GLU A 92 1.24 11.89 -4.71
N GLU A 93 0.51 12.81 -5.35
CA GLU A 93 0.42 12.90 -6.81
C GLU A 93 0.56 14.36 -7.23
N ASN A 94 1.19 14.60 -8.38
CA ASN A 94 1.25 15.94 -8.93
C ASN A 94 -0.12 16.39 -9.42
N VAL A 95 -0.46 17.65 -9.16
CA VAL A 95 -1.67 18.24 -9.74
C VAL A 95 -1.35 18.82 -11.12
N PRO A 96 -2.33 18.96 -12.02
CA PRO A 96 -2.11 19.46 -13.39
C PRO A 96 -1.63 20.91 -13.47
N THR A 97 -1.56 21.62 -12.34
CA THR A 97 -1.17 23.02 -12.24
C THR A 97 0.11 23.14 -11.40
N GLU A 98 0.99 24.06 -11.78
CA GLU A 98 2.23 24.35 -11.04
C GLU A 98 2.24 25.80 -10.55
N TYR A 99 1.09 26.32 -10.10
CA TYR A 99 1.01 27.72 -9.65
C TYR A 99 1.73 27.95 -8.31
N ARG A 100 1.92 26.88 -7.53
CA ARG A 100 2.61 26.91 -6.24
C ARG A 100 3.54 25.70 -6.10
N LYS A 101 4.65 25.87 -5.39
CA LYS A 101 5.60 24.78 -5.11
C LYS A 101 4.97 23.63 -4.28
N GLU A 102 3.89 23.92 -3.56
CA GLU A 102 3.17 23.00 -2.67
C GLU A 102 1.99 22.30 -3.38
N GLU A 103 1.78 22.50 -4.69
CA GLU A 103 0.64 21.96 -5.43
C GLU A 103 0.78 20.46 -5.69
N LYS A 104 0.38 19.66 -4.69
CA LYS A 104 0.28 18.21 -4.74
C LYS A 104 -0.97 17.74 -4.03
N ASP A 105 -1.62 16.74 -4.59
CA ASP A 105 -2.63 16.00 -3.86
C ASP A 105 -1.91 15.05 -2.92
N LYS A 106 -2.24 15.11 -1.63
CA LYS A 106 -1.62 14.29 -0.58
C LYS A 106 -2.67 13.60 0.25
N LEU A 107 -2.46 12.33 0.53
CA LEU A 107 -3.36 11.52 1.34
C LEU A 107 -2.56 10.62 2.28
N SER A 108 -2.98 10.56 3.53
CA SER A 108 -2.48 9.58 4.49
C SER A 108 -3.66 8.91 5.19
N MET A 109 -3.68 7.59 5.19
CA MET A 109 -4.78 6.81 5.79
C MET A 109 -4.27 5.51 6.40
N GLU A 110 -5.04 4.96 7.33
CA GLU A 110 -4.73 3.70 8.00
C GLU A 110 -5.74 2.61 7.64
N LEU A 111 -5.23 1.38 7.44
CA LEU A 111 -6.03 0.16 7.44
C LEU A 111 -5.64 -0.73 8.61
N ILE A 112 -6.64 -1.28 9.30
CA ILE A 112 -6.47 -2.33 10.29
C ILE A 112 -6.60 -3.69 9.60
N LEU A 113 -5.72 -4.63 9.91
CA LEU A 113 -5.53 -5.88 9.18
C LEU A 113 -5.52 -7.09 10.14
N GLU A 114 -5.96 -8.23 9.61
CA GLU A 114 -5.69 -9.55 10.17
C GLU A 114 -4.40 -10.12 9.55
N PRO A 115 -3.58 -10.90 10.28
CA PRO A 115 -2.34 -11.50 9.75
C PRO A 115 -2.55 -12.26 8.42
N ASN A 116 -3.63 -13.03 8.31
CA ASN A 116 -3.94 -13.77 7.07
C ASN A 116 -4.16 -12.86 5.84
N ALA A 117 -4.62 -11.62 6.03
CA ALA A 117 -4.73 -10.66 4.92
C ALA A 117 -3.34 -10.24 4.42
N ILE A 118 -2.36 -10.11 5.33
CA ILE A 118 -0.97 -9.80 5.00
C ILE A 118 -0.31 -10.98 4.29
N ASP A 119 -0.55 -12.21 4.75
CA ASP A 119 -0.02 -13.42 4.09
C ASP A 119 -0.50 -13.57 2.65
N ASN A 120 -1.79 -13.31 2.39
CA ASN A 120 -2.34 -13.37 1.04
C ASN A 120 -1.80 -12.23 0.17
N PHE A 121 -1.77 -11.01 0.69
CA PHE A 121 -1.17 -9.88 0.00
C PHE A 121 0.30 -10.13 -0.35
N CYS A 122 1.08 -10.72 0.57
CA CYS A 122 2.49 -11.07 0.34
C CYS A 122 2.64 -12.07 -0.82
N LYS A 123 1.79 -13.11 -0.89
CA LYS A 123 1.79 -14.07 -2.02
C LYS A 123 1.45 -13.39 -3.35
N GLU A 124 0.42 -12.56 -3.36
CA GLU A 124 0.01 -11.83 -4.55
C GLU A 124 1.09 -10.83 -4.99
N LEU A 125 1.75 -10.16 -4.04
CA LEU A 125 2.83 -9.22 -4.30
C LEU A 125 4.07 -9.89 -4.88
N LYS A 126 4.45 -11.08 -4.37
CA LYS A 126 5.52 -11.90 -4.95
C LYS A 126 5.19 -12.26 -6.40
N SER A 127 3.98 -12.75 -6.66
CA SER A 127 3.55 -13.09 -8.02
C SER A 127 3.51 -11.87 -8.94
N LEU A 128 3.08 -10.72 -8.44
CA LEU A 128 3.03 -9.47 -9.20
C LEU A 128 4.45 -9.02 -9.58
N ALA A 129 5.37 -9.04 -8.63
CA ALA A 129 6.76 -8.64 -8.84
C ALA A 129 7.51 -9.60 -9.80
N GLU A 130 7.31 -10.91 -9.67
CA GLU A 130 7.97 -11.91 -10.54
C GLU A 130 7.46 -11.87 -11.99
N ARG A 131 6.18 -11.55 -12.19
CA ARG A 131 5.54 -11.54 -13.50
C ARG A 131 5.52 -10.15 -14.15
N GLU A 132 5.78 -9.13 -13.35
CA GLU A 132 5.64 -7.72 -13.73
C GLU A 132 4.25 -7.47 -14.32
N ASP A 133 3.22 -8.06 -13.70
CA ASP A 133 1.85 -8.07 -14.17
C ASP A 133 0.89 -8.51 -13.05
N GLY A 134 -0.37 -8.09 -13.15
CA GLY A 134 -1.42 -8.49 -12.24
C GLY A 134 -1.65 -7.54 -11.06
N VAL A 135 -2.29 -8.07 -10.03
CA VAL A 135 -2.86 -7.28 -8.93
C VAL A 135 -2.59 -7.94 -7.58
N ALA A 136 -2.18 -7.14 -6.60
CA ALA A 136 -2.08 -7.53 -5.20
C ALA A 136 -3.08 -6.75 -4.33
N ASN A 137 -3.85 -7.46 -3.52
CA ASN A 137 -4.95 -6.92 -2.72
C ASN A 137 -4.71 -7.16 -1.23
N LEU A 138 -4.73 -6.06 -0.48
CA LEU A 138 -4.69 -6.07 0.97
C LEU A 138 -6.06 -5.67 1.51
N LYS A 139 -6.75 -6.63 2.12
CA LYS A 139 -8.08 -6.41 2.70
C LYS A 139 -7.97 -5.96 4.15
N GLY A 140 -8.53 -4.80 4.44
CA GLY A 140 -8.69 -4.31 5.81
C GLY A 140 -9.92 -4.89 6.49
N ILE A 141 -9.88 -4.95 7.81
CA ILE A 141 -11.04 -5.29 8.64
C ILE A 141 -12.07 -4.17 8.46
N GLY A 142 -13.29 -4.52 8.08
CA GLY A 142 -14.41 -3.60 8.08
C GLY A 142 -14.65 -3.07 9.50
N LYS A 143 -15.14 -1.83 9.64
CA LYS A 143 -15.64 -1.41 10.95
C LYS A 143 -16.82 -2.32 11.30
N TYR A 144 -16.60 -3.27 12.21
CA TYR A 144 -17.70 -3.73 13.04
C TYR A 144 -18.25 -2.45 13.69
N THR A 145 -19.50 -2.12 13.40
CA THR A 145 -20.28 -1.22 14.24
C THR A 145 -20.23 -1.81 15.64
N SER A 146 -19.25 -1.39 16.45
CA SER A 146 -19.27 -1.67 17.88
C SER A 146 -20.50 -0.98 18.40
N ASN A 147 -21.46 -1.81 18.81
CA ASN A 147 -22.55 -1.40 19.68
C ASN A 147 -21.99 -0.47 20.74
N ILE A 148 -22.48 0.76 20.74
CA ILE A 148 -22.34 1.66 21.87
C ILE A 148 -22.85 0.88 23.08
N LEU A 149 -21.98 0.63 24.06
CA LEU A 149 -22.37 0.30 25.43
C LEU A 149 -22.36 1.60 26.22
#